data_AF-A0A7V6U1U3-F1
#
_entry.id   AF-A0A7V6U1U3-F1
#
_cell.length_a   1.000
_cell.length_b   1.000
_cell.length_c   1.000
_cell.angle_alpha   90.00
_cell.angle_beta   90.00
_cell.angle_gamma   90.00
#
_symmetry.space_group_name_H-M   'P 1'
#
loop_
_entity.id
_entity.type
_entity.pdbx_description
1 polymer ?
#
loop_
_entity_poly.entity_id
_entity_poly.type
_entity_poly.pdbx_seq_one_letter_code
_entity_poly.pdbx_strand_id
1 'polypeptide(L)'
;MAAAMLLPAAIDLRDGSDDWLIFVRSAAATGALSALFLLATQNQTMRFTPRLGFLLTACLWLTASFLGSIPLYFSHLPISYATAFFEAMSGVTSTGATALTGLDNMQRGILLWRSILCWIGGVGFIGLALLLLPSLRAGGLALFHMENSDKSEKIL
;
A
#
# COMPACT_ATOMS: atom_id res chain seq x y z
N MET A 1 7.50 0.08 4.28
CA MET A 1 7.24 -1.30 4.78
C MET A 1 8.27 -1.76 5.79
N ALA A 2 9.56 -1.90 5.43
CA ALA A 2 10.59 -2.38 6.37
C ALA A 2 10.62 -1.66 7.73
N ALA A 3 10.70 -0.32 7.73
CA ALA A 3 10.69 0.46 8.97
C ALA A 3 9.38 0.32 9.77
N ALA A 4 8.24 0.18 9.07
CA ALA A 4 6.94 0.04 9.72
C ALA A 4 6.80 -1.28 10.49
N MET A 5 7.47 -2.35 10.05
CA MET A 5 7.54 -3.65 10.74
C MET A 5 8.31 -3.58 12.07
N LEU A 6 9.12 -2.55 12.30
CA LEU A 6 9.82 -2.39 13.58
C LEU A 6 8.90 -1.99 14.73
N LEU A 7 7.75 -1.37 14.44
CA LEU A 7 6.74 -1.02 15.45
C LEU A 7 6.09 -2.26 16.08
N PRO A 8 5.51 -3.21 15.32
CA PRO A 8 4.99 -4.45 15.89
C PRO A 8 6.10 -5.30 16.52
N ALA A 9 7.31 -5.31 15.97
CA ALA A 9 8.46 -5.97 16.63
C ALA A 9 8.72 -5.42 18.04
N ALA A 10 8.68 -4.09 18.22
CA ALA A 10 8.88 -3.47 19.53
C ALA A 10 7.75 -3.79 20.52
N ILE A 11 6.51 -3.95 20.04
CA ILE A 11 5.37 -4.37 20.85
C ILE A 11 5.50 -5.84 21.26
N ASP A 12 5.75 -6.73 20.31
CA ASP A 12 5.90 -8.16 20.60
C ASP A 12 7.07 -8.44 21.54
N LEU A 13 8.17 -7.68 21.43
CA LEU A 13 9.31 -7.77 22.35
C LEU A 13 8.92 -7.36 23.78
N ARG A 14 8.06 -6.33 23.93
CA ARG A 14 7.57 -5.90 25.25
C ARG A 14 6.58 -6.90 25.85
N ASP A 15 5.77 -7.52 25.00
CA ASP A 15 4.76 -8.49 25.41
C ASP A 15 5.35 -9.92 25.58
N GLY A 16 6.64 -10.12 25.28
CA GLY A 16 7.36 -11.39 25.43
C GLY A 16 7.01 -12.44 24.37
N SER A 17 6.45 -12.02 23.25
CA SER A 17 6.06 -12.89 22.12
C SER A 17 7.24 -13.13 21.18
N ASP A 18 7.52 -14.38 20.82
CA ASP A 18 8.63 -14.75 19.91
C ASP A 18 8.50 -14.15 18.49
N ASP A 19 7.31 -13.66 18.12
CA ASP A 19 7.02 -13.05 16.82
C ASP A 19 7.79 -11.76 16.56
N TRP A 20 8.35 -11.12 17.59
CA TRP A 20 9.22 -9.94 17.41
C TRP A 20 10.38 -10.23 16.45
N LEU A 21 10.94 -11.45 16.50
CA LEU A 21 12.06 -11.86 15.66
C LEU A 21 11.63 -12.02 14.19
N ILE A 22 10.39 -12.44 13.97
CA ILE A 22 9.80 -12.62 12.63
C ILE A 22 9.62 -11.25 11.98
N PHE A 23 9.10 -10.26 12.72
CA PHE A 23 9.00 -8.89 12.24
C PHE A 23 10.38 -8.28 11.95
N VAL A 24 11.39 -8.48 12.81
CA VAL A 24 12.75 -7.97 12.57
C VAL A 24 13.40 -8.62 11.34
N ARG A 25 13.27 -9.94 11.17
CA ARG A 25 13.79 -10.65 9.99
C ARG A 25 13.09 -10.20 8.70
N SER A 26 11.76 -10.01 8.76
CA SER A 26 10.97 -9.50 7.64
C SER A 26 11.36 -8.06 7.28
N ALA A 27 11.60 -7.22 8.29
CA ALA A 27 12.07 -5.84 8.11
C ALA A 27 13.46 -5.82 7.46
N ALA A 28 14.40 -6.64 7.94
CA ALA A 28 15.74 -6.74 7.41
C ALA A 28 15.74 -7.24 5.95
N ALA A 29 14.98 -8.30 5.64
CA ALA A 29 14.86 -8.83 4.28
C ALA A 29 14.24 -7.80 3.32
N THR A 30 13.14 -7.15 3.73
CA THR A 30 12.49 -6.11 2.93
C THR A 30 13.41 -4.90 2.73
N GLY A 31 14.11 -4.49 3.78
CA GLY A 31 15.07 -3.37 3.73
C GLY A 31 16.26 -3.67 2.82
N ALA A 32 16.84 -4.86 2.92
CA ALA A 32 17.92 -5.30 2.05
C ALA A 32 17.49 -5.35 0.58
N LEU A 33 16.32 -5.92 0.29
CA LEU A 33 15.77 -5.96 -1.07
C LEU A 33 15.56 -4.54 -1.61
N SER A 34 14.98 -3.65 -0.80
CA SER A 34 14.79 -2.25 -1.18
C SER A 34 16.12 -1.54 -1.44
N ALA A 35 17.14 -1.77 -0.61
CA ALA A 35 18.46 -1.18 -0.78
C ALA A 35 19.14 -1.68 -2.07
N LEU A 36 19.04 -2.97 -2.37
CA LEU A 36 19.56 -3.55 -3.61
C LEU A 36 18.90 -2.92 -4.85
N PHE A 37 17.57 -2.77 -4.85
CA PHE A 37 16.87 -2.10 -5.94
C PHE A 37 17.28 -0.64 -6.09
N LEU A 38 17.43 0.10 -4.99
CA LEU A 38 17.89 1.49 -5.02
C LEU A 38 19.31 1.59 -5.62
N LEU A 39 20.25 0.76 -5.15
CA LEU A 39 21.61 0.74 -5.66
C LEU A 39 21.69 0.33 -7.14
N ALA A 40 20.84 -0.61 -7.56
CA ALA A 40 20.79 -1.06 -8.96
C ALA A 40 20.19 -0.01 -9.92
N THR A 41 19.39 0.93 -9.41
CA THR A 41 18.64 1.90 -10.23
C THR A 41 19.10 3.35 -10.07
N GLN A 42 20.03 3.64 -9.17
CA GLN A 42 20.45 4.99 -8.76
C GLN A 42 20.91 5.91 -9.90
N ASN A 43 21.37 5.37 -11.03
CA ASN A 43 21.93 6.15 -12.14
C ASN A 43 21.04 6.18 -13.39
N GLN A 44 19.76 5.77 -13.26
CA GLN A 44 18.85 5.66 -14.40
C GLN A 44 17.95 6.90 -14.51
N THR A 45 18.03 7.60 -15.64
CA THR A 45 17.06 8.65 -15.98
C THR A 45 15.90 8.03 -16.76
N MET A 46 14.76 7.83 -16.09
CA MET A 46 13.55 7.33 -16.74
C MET A 46 12.69 8.47 -17.27
N ARG A 47 12.21 8.36 -18.52
CA ARG A 47 11.18 9.27 -19.04
C ARG A 47 9.81 8.82 -18.55
N PHE A 48 9.18 9.64 -17.72
CA PHE A 48 7.84 9.33 -17.23
C PHE A 48 6.82 9.40 -18.36
N THR A 49 6.02 8.35 -18.52
CA THR A 49 4.90 8.31 -19.47
C THR A 49 3.62 7.93 -18.71
N PRO A 50 2.41 8.34 -19.18
CA PRO A 50 1.16 7.97 -18.52
C PRO A 50 0.97 6.45 -18.37
N ARG A 51 1.39 5.67 -19.38
CA ARG A 51 1.38 4.19 -19.33
C ARG A 51 2.22 3.65 -18.18
N LEU A 52 3.40 4.23 -17.95
CA LEU A 52 4.25 3.88 -16.82
C LEU A 52 3.59 4.26 -15.49
N GLY A 53 2.90 5.40 -15.41
CA GLY A 53 2.14 5.79 -14.21
C GLY A 53 1.08 4.76 -13.80
N PHE A 54 0.30 4.25 -14.75
CA PHE A 54 -0.68 3.19 -14.48
C PHE A 54 -0.01 1.89 -13.99
N LEU A 55 1.06 1.47 -14.68
CA LEU A 55 1.82 0.27 -14.30
C LEU A 55 2.44 0.41 -12.91
N LEU A 56 3.09 1.54 -12.63
CA LEU A 56 3.70 1.83 -11.34
C LEU A 56 2.68 1.81 -10.21
N THR A 57 1.49 2.36 -10.44
CA THR A 57 0.41 2.33 -9.45
C THR A 57 0.01 0.89 -9.13
N ALA A 58 -0.26 0.05 -10.14
CA ALA A 58 -0.60 -1.35 -9.92
C ALA A 58 0.54 -2.12 -9.21
N CYS A 59 1.78 -1.94 -9.65
CA CYS A 59 2.96 -2.54 -9.03
C CYS A 59 3.14 -2.09 -7.58
N LEU A 60 2.86 -0.83 -7.25
CA LEU A 60 2.98 -0.30 -5.89
C LEU A 60 2.04 -1.04 -4.94
N TRP A 61 0.77 -1.19 -5.29
CA TRP A 61 -0.22 -1.89 -4.46
C TRP A 61 0.11 -3.39 -4.31
N LEU A 62 0.52 -4.05 -5.41
CA LEU A 62 0.89 -5.47 -5.39
C LEU A 62 2.15 -5.72 -4.57
N THR A 63 3.20 -4.92 -4.76
CA THR A 63 4.45 -5.06 -3.99
C THR A 63 4.24 -4.73 -2.51
N ALA A 64 3.44 -3.71 -2.19
CA ALA A 64 3.07 -3.40 -0.81
C ALA A 64 2.32 -4.56 -0.14
N SER A 65 1.37 -5.19 -0.85
CA SER A 65 0.62 -6.35 -0.34
C SER A 65 1.52 -7.58 -0.16
N PHE A 66 2.42 -7.83 -1.12
CA PHE A 66 3.40 -8.92 -1.05
C PHE A 66 4.37 -8.74 0.12
N LEU A 67 4.95 -7.56 0.30
CA LEU A 67 5.82 -7.28 1.43
C LEU A 67 5.04 -7.27 2.76
N GLY A 68 3.79 -6.82 2.73
CA GLY A 68 2.88 -6.80 3.86
C GLY A 68 2.55 -8.19 4.42
N SER A 69 2.50 -9.21 3.56
CA SER A 69 2.15 -10.58 3.92
C SER A 69 3.30 -11.37 4.54
N ILE A 70 4.55 -10.97 4.32
CA ILE A 70 5.75 -11.68 4.81
C ILE A 70 5.67 -11.95 6.33
N PRO A 71 5.54 -10.94 7.21
CA PRO A 71 5.48 -11.21 8.65
C PRO A 71 4.21 -11.95 9.06
N LEU A 72 3.11 -11.85 8.31
CA LEU A 72 1.87 -12.59 8.60
C LEU A 72 1.97 -14.08 8.24
N TYR A 73 2.74 -14.42 7.21
CA TYR A 73 2.92 -15.80 6.79
C TYR A 73 3.95 -16.53 7.64
N PHE A 74 5.02 -15.84 8.05
CA PHE A 74 6.08 -16.42 8.87
C PHE A 74 5.79 -16.35 10.37
N SER A 75 4.74 -15.66 10.81
CA SER A 75 4.30 -15.64 12.21
C SER A 75 3.77 -16.99 12.66
N HIS A 76 3.49 -17.14 13.95
CA HIS A 76 2.90 -18.36 14.50
C HIS A 76 1.40 -18.52 14.16
N LEU A 77 0.86 -17.73 13.22
CA LEU A 77 -0.51 -17.89 12.75
C LEU A 77 -0.66 -19.18 11.94
N PRO A 78 -1.67 -20.02 12.23
CA PRO A 78 -1.92 -21.24 11.47
C PRO A 78 -2.66 -20.94 10.16
N ILE A 79 -2.01 -20.19 9.25
CA ILE A 79 -2.64 -19.70 8.02
C ILE A 79 -1.86 -20.07 6.77
N SER A 80 -2.58 -20.18 5.65
CA SER A 80 -1.97 -20.36 4.34
C SER A 80 -1.34 -19.05 3.83
N TYR A 81 -0.38 -19.15 2.91
CA TYR A 81 0.18 -17.97 2.25
C TYR A 81 -0.91 -17.15 1.52
N ALA A 82 -1.90 -17.81 0.92
CA ALA A 82 -3.02 -17.13 0.27
C ALA A 82 -3.82 -16.28 1.27
N THR A 83 -4.04 -16.80 2.48
CA THR A 83 -4.70 -16.08 3.58
C THR A 83 -3.85 -14.90 4.04
N ALA A 84 -2.54 -15.08 4.22
CA ALA A 84 -1.63 -14.00 4.59
C ALA A 84 -1.59 -12.88 3.54
N PHE A 85 -1.56 -13.25 2.26
CA PHE A 85 -1.62 -12.30 1.15
C PHE A 85 -2.98 -11.59 1.08
N PHE A 86 -4.09 -12.31 1.32
CA PHE A 86 -5.42 -11.73 1.38
C PHE A 86 -5.54 -10.69 2.51
N GLU A 87 -5.09 -11.02 3.72
CA GLU A 87 -5.06 -10.09 4.86
C GLU A 87 -4.23 -8.84 4.54
N ALA A 88 -3.04 -9.04 3.96
CA ALA A 88 -2.16 -7.93 3.61
C ALA A 88 -2.76 -7.04 2.52
N MET A 89 -3.32 -7.65 1.47
CA MET A 89 -3.99 -6.92 0.39
C MET A 89 -5.17 -6.12 0.93
N SER A 90 -6.05 -6.76 1.70
CA SER A 90 -7.21 -6.13 2.34
C SER A 90 -6.83 -4.94 3.23
N GLY A 91 -5.74 -5.08 4.01
CA GLY A 91 -5.19 -4.00 4.82
C GLY A 91 -4.65 -2.87 3.94
N VAL A 92 -3.74 -3.17 3.02
CA VAL A 92 -3.12 -2.16 2.15
C VAL A 92 -4.17 -1.43 1.28
N THR A 93 -5.22 -2.08 0.82
CA THR A 93 -6.30 -1.42 0.06
C THR A 93 -7.33 -0.73 0.95
N SER A 94 -7.15 -0.77 2.28
CA SER A 94 -8.12 -0.27 3.26
C SER A 94 -9.52 -0.87 3.09
N THR A 95 -9.61 -2.10 2.58
CA THR A 95 -10.86 -2.84 2.44
C THR A 95 -11.37 -3.32 3.80
N GLY A 96 -10.45 -3.71 4.70
CA GLY A 96 -10.81 -4.11 6.07
C GLY A 96 -11.55 -5.44 6.19
N ALA A 97 -11.56 -6.26 5.14
CA ALA A 97 -12.03 -7.65 5.19
C ALA A 97 -11.00 -8.54 5.89
N THR A 98 -11.48 -9.58 6.59
CA THR A 98 -10.64 -10.53 7.33
C THR A 98 -11.06 -11.97 7.05
N ALA A 99 -10.07 -12.82 6.78
CA ALA A 99 -10.19 -14.28 6.75
C ALA A 99 -9.70 -14.93 8.07
N LEU A 100 -9.10 -14.14 8.97
CA LEU A 100 -8.71 -14.58 10.31
C LEU A 100 -9.90 -14.62 11.28
N THR A 101 -9.88 -15.58 12.20
CA THR A 101 -10.82 -15.73 13.32
C THR A 101 -10.09 -15.58 14.66
N GLY A 102 -10.83 -15.32 15.75
CA GLY A 102 -10.25 -15.24 17.10
C GLY A 102 -9.32 -14.04 17.33
N LEU A 103 -9.62 -12.91 16.68
CA LEU A 103 -8.77 -11.70 16.72
C LEU A 103 -8.52 -11.15 18.13
N ASP A 104 -9.49 -11.28 19.03
CA ASP A 104 -9.41 -10.74 20.40
C ASP A 104 -8.29 -11.38 21.24
N ASN A 105 -7.87 -12.60 20.89
CA ASN A 105 -6.82 -13.34 21.60
C ASN A 105 -5.49 -13.39 20.82
N MET A 106 -5.40 -12.67 19.70
CA MET A 106 -4.22 -12.69 18.84
C MET A 106 -3.12 -11.79 19.42
N GLN A 107 -1.87 -12.09 19.08
CA GLN A 107 -0.72 -11.29 19.51
C GLN A 107 -0.87 -9.83 19.07
N ARG A 108 -0.52 -8.91 19.97
CA ARG A 108 -0.74 -7.47 19.76
C ARG A 108 0.09 -6.90 18.62
N GLY A 109 1.29 -7.43 18.35
CA GLY A 109 2.08 -7.04 17.19
C GLY A 109 1.39 -7.38 15.87
N ILE A 110 0.73 -8.53 15.77
CA ILE A 110 -0.05 -8.91 14.58
C ILE A 110 -1.23 -7.97 14.38
N LEU A 111 -2.00 -7.71 15.45
CA LEU A 111 -3.13 -6.77 15.39
C LEU A 111 -2.66 -5.36 14.99
N LEU A 112 -1.57 -4.89 15.58
CA LEU A 112 -0.96 -3.61 15.24
C LEU A 112 -0.50 -3.57 13.78
N TRP A 113 0.13 -4.64 13.29
CA TRP A 113 0.57 -4.72 11.90
C TRP A 113 -0.59 -4.58 10.93
N ARG A 114 -1.71 -5.25 11.20
CA ARG A 114 -2.93 -5.12 10.39
C ARG A 114 -3.45 -3.69 10.38
N SER A 115 -3.49 -3.02 11.53
CA SER A 115 -3.86 -1.59 11.60
C SER A 115 -2.88 -0.68 10.85
N ILE A 116 -1.57 -0.96 10.91
CA ILE A 116 -0.55 -0.23 10.16
C ILE A 116 -0.74 -0.40 8.66
N LEU A 117 -1.06 -1.61 8.16
CA LEU A 117 -1.33 -1.83 6.74
C LEU A 117 -2.54 -1.00 6.26
N CYS A 118 -3.64 -0.98 7.03
CA CYS A 118 -4.79 -0.10 6.76
C CYS A 118 -4.38 1.38 6.74
N TRP A 119 -3.57 1.81 7.71
CA TRP A 119 -3.14 3.20 7.78
C TRP A 119 -2.27 3.61 6.58
N ILE A 120 -1.29 2.77 6.21
CA ILE A 120 -0.44 2.99 5.02
C ILE A 120 -1.31 3.04 3.75
N GLY A 121 -2.28 2.14 3.65
CA GLY A 121 -3.26 2.10 2.56
C GLY A 121 -4.04 3.40 2.41
N GLY A 122 -4.63 3.87 3.51
CA GLY A 122 -5.44 5.08 3.53
C GLY A 122 -4.64 6.33 3.13
N VAL A 123 -3.41 6.45 3.64
CA VAL A 123 -2.48 7.54 3.23
C VAL A 123 -2.15 7.44 1.74
N GLY A 124 -1.90 6.24 1.22
CA GLY A 124 -1.65 6.01 -0.20
C GLY A 124 -2.83 6.43 -1.09
N PHE A 125 -4.06 6.07 -0.71
CA PHE A 125 -5.26 6.44 -1.46
C PHE A 125 -5.51 7.96 -1.44
N ILE A 126 -5.38 8.61 -0.29
CA ILE A 126 -5.49 10.07 -0.17
C ILE A 126 -4.46 10.77 -1.07
N GLY A 127 -3.21 10.30 -1.05
CA GLY A 127 -2.15 10.82 -1.91
C GLY A 127 -2.51 10.71 -3.40
N LEU A 128 -3.02 9.56 -3.84
CA LEU A 128 -3.47 9.37 -5.22
C LEU A 128 -4.62 10.32 -5.58
N ALA A 129 -5.63 10.44 -4.72
CA ALA A 129 -6.77 11.32 -4.94
C ALA A 129 -6.35 12.79 -5.09
N LEU A 130 -5.42 13.26 -4.25
CA LEU A 130 -4.87 14.61 -4.32
C LEU A 130 -4.06 14.85 -5.60
N LEU A 131 -3.33 13.85 -6.09
CA LEU A 131 -2.60 13.94 -7.36
C LEU A 131 -3.53 13.97 -8.58
N LEU A 132 -4.69 13.30 -8.52
CA LEU A 132 -5.67 13.25 -9.60
C LEU A 132 -6.63 14.46 -9.63
N LEU A 133 -6.87 15.10 -8.47
CA LEU A 133 -7.81 16.21 -8.33
C LEU A 133 -7.55 17.39 -9.30
N PRO A 134 -6.30 17.83 -9.56
CA PRO A 134 -6.03 18.92 -10.51
C PRO A 134 -6.45 18.56 -11.95
N SER A 135 -6.23 17.31 -12.37
CA SER A 135 -6.61 16.83 -13.70
C SER A 135 -8.12 16.78 -13.88
N LEU A 136 -8.87 16.44 -12.83
CA LEU A 136 -10.35 16.46 -12.84
C LEU A 136 -10.91 17.89 -12.91
N ARG A 137 -10.27 18.87 -12.22
CA ARG A 137 -10.67 20.28 -12.31
C ARG A 137 -10.46 20.87 -13.71
N ALA A 138 -9.36 20.52 -14.38
CA ALA A 138 -9.11 20.91 -15.77
C ALA A 138 -10.11 20.26 -16.75
N GLY A 139 -10.49 19.00 -16.50
CA GLY A 139 -11.49 18.29 -17.29
C GLY A 139 -12.93 18.79 -17.10
N GLY A 140 -13.29 19.25 -15.89
CA GLY A 140 -14.61 19.83 -15.61
C GLY A 140 -14.90 21.10 -16.39
N LEU A 141 -13.90 21.98 -16.55
CA LEU A 141 -14.04 23.20 -17.37
C LEU A 141 -14.13 22.87 -18.87
N ALA A 142 -13.43 21.83 -19.32
CA ALA A 142 -13.54 21.33 -20.70
C ALA A 142 -14.92 20.72 -21.00
N LEU A 143 -15.52 19.99 -20.05
CA LEU A 143 -16.90 19.53 -20.13
C LEU A 143 -17.90 20.70 -20.16
N PHE A 144 -17.73 21.72 -19.32
CA PHE A 144 -18.55 22.94 -19.33
C PHE A 144 -18.46 23.72 -20.65
N HIS A 145 -17.29 23.75 -21.30
CA HIS A 145 -17.13 24.35 -22.63
C HIS A 145 -17.73 23.50 -23.75
N MET A 146 -17.73 22.17 -23.63
CA MET A 146 -18.40 21.29 -24.60
C MET A 146 -19.93 21.35 -24.47
N GLU A 147 -20.46 21.57 -23.27
CA GLU A 147 -21.89 21.77 -23.04
C GLU A 147 -22.36 23.17 -23.53
N ASN A 148 -21.52 24.19 -23.39
CA ASN A 148 -21.74 25.53 -23.98
C ASN A 148 -21.27 25.60 -25.44
N SER A 149 -21.86 24.79 -26.32
CA SER A 149 -21.81 25.06 -27.77
C SER A 149 -22.89 26.09 -28.12
N ASP A 150 -22.70 27.35 -27.74
CA ASP A 150 -23.56 28.43 -28.22
C ASP A 150 -23.33 28.62 -29.73
N LYS A 151 -24.16 27.95 -30.54
CA LYS A 151 -24.33 28.19 -31.99
C LYS A 151 -25.19 29.45 -32.20
N SER A 152 -24.78 30.58 -31.63
CA SER A 152 -25.27 31.88 -32.10
C SER A 152 -24.28 32.44 -33.12
N GLU A 153 -24.26 31.77 -34.29
CA GLU A 153 -23.75 32.38 -35.51
C GLU A 153 -24.67 33.58 -35.79
N LYS A 154 -24.21 34.77 -35.39
CA LYS A 154 -24.86 36.02 -35.77
C LYS A 154 -24.81 36.13 -37.28
N ILE A 155 -25.91 35.73 -37.91
CA ILE A 155 -26.30 36.15 -39.25
C ILE A 155 -26.62 37.64 -39.13
N LEU A 156 -25.66 38.49 -39.49
CA LEU A 156 -25.87 39.88 -39.93
C LEU A 156 -24.97 40.13 -41.13
#